data_AF-A0A386WL37-F1
#
_entry.id   AF-A0A386WL37-F1
#
_cell.length_a   1.000
_cell.length_b   1.000
_cell.length_c   1.000
_cell.angle_alpha   90.00
_cell.angle_beta   90.00
_cell.angle_gamma   90.00
#
_symmetry.space_group_name_H-M   'P 1'
#
loop_
_entity.id
_entity.type
_entity.pdbx_description
1 polymer ?
#
loop_
_entity_poly.entity_id
_entity_poly.type
_entity_poly.pdbx_seq_one_letter_code
_entity_poly.pdbx_strand_id
1 'polypeptide(L)'
;MCVSASAGAGVRVPVPAGAVPASVGGLTAREREVLAALAEGASNAGIAAQLVVSERTVDAHLRAIFVKLGLTPGGDTNRRVRAARIWLEHARQRR
;
A
#
# COMPACT_ATOMS: atom_id res chain seq x y z
N MET A 1 -35.80 -4.53 28.08
CA MET A 1 -34.52 -4.78 27.39
C MET A 1 -34.73 -4.50 25.90
N CYS A 2 -34.26 -3.35 25.40
CA CYS A 2 -34.18 -3.05 23.96
C CYS A 2 -32.70 -2.78 23.66
N VAL A 3 -32.05 -3.67 22.90
CA VAL A 3 -30.65 -3.49 22.50
C VAL A 3 -30.64 -2.73 21.18
N SER A 4 -30.22 -1.47 21.21
CA SER A 4 -29.99 -0.68 20.00
C SER A 4 -28.64 -1.07 19.40
N ALA A 5 -28.67 -1.69 18.21
CA ALA A 5 -27.48 -1.86 17.39
C ALA A 5 -27.31 -0.61 16.52
N SER A 6 -26.38 0.27 16.89
CA SER A 6 -25.97 1.40 16.06
C SER A 6 -25.03 0.87 14.97
N ALA A 7 -25.49 0.92 13.73
CA ALA A 7 -24.69 0.65 12.55
C ALA A 7 -23.67 1.79 12.39
N GLY A 8 -22.40 1.50 12.71
CA GLY A 8 -21.30 2.39 12.42
C GLY A 8 -21.23 2.67 10.92
N ALA A 9 -21.46 3.93 10.56
CA ALA A 9 -21.45 4.44 9.20
C ALA A 9 -20.07 4.22 8.55
N GLY A 10 -19.96 3.16 7.73
CA GLY A 10 -18.83 2.99 6.84
C GLY A 10 -18.89 4.05 5.76
N VAL A 11 -18.05 5.09 5.86
CA VAL A 11 -17.86 6.07 4.79
C VAL A 11 -17.35 5.32 3.56
N ARG A 12 -18.23 5.14 2.56
CA ARG A 12 -17.85 4.67 1.23
C ARG A 12 -17.42 5.90 0.42
N VAL A 13 -16.13 6.07 0.24
CA VAL A 13 -15.59 7.08 -0.70
C VAL A 13 -15.87 6.61 -2.13
N PRO A 14 -16.53 7.42 -2.98
CA PRO A 14 -16.75 7.06 -4.38
C PRO A 14 -15.42 7.13 -5.15
N VAL A 15 -15.01 6.01 -5.74
CA VAL A 15 -13.87 5.91 -6.65
C VAL A 15 -14.35 6.35 -8.05
N PRO A 16 -13.68 7.30 -8.74
CA PRO A 16 -14.09 7.71 -10.07
C PRO A 16 -13.93 6.58 -11.09
N ALA A 17 -14.99 6.37 -11.88
CA ALA A 17 -15.08 5.37 -12.94
C ALA A 17 -14.10 5.70 -14.08
N GLY A 18 -12.94 5.04 -14.06
CA GLY A 18 -11.88 5.20 -15.06
C GLY A 18 -10.48 4.84 -14.56
N ALA A 19 -10.28 4.71 -13.25
CA ALA A 19 -8.99 4.30 -12.71
C ALA A 19 -9.00 2.80 -12.39
N VAL A 20 -8.00 2.05 -12.86
CA VAL A 20 -7.63 0.75 -12.29
C VAL A 20 -6.36 0.92 -11.42
N PRO A 21 -6.40 1.52 -10.20
CA PRO A 21 -5.23 1.58 -9.33
C PRO A 21 -5.45 0.62 -8.15
N ALA A 22 -5.31 -0.68 -8.41
CA ALA A 22 -5.21 -1.68 -7.35
C ALA A 22 -4.31 -2.86 -7.75
N SER A 23 -3.74 -2.83 -8.96
CA SER A 23 -2.93 -3.93 -9.48
C SER A 23 -1.45 -3.60 -9.37
N VAL A 24 -0.73 -4.49 -8.70
CA VAL A 24 0.75 -4.54 -8.65
C VAL A 24 1.39 -4.58 -10.05
N GLY A 25 0.61 -4.88 -11.11
CA GLY A 25 1.07 -4.96 -12.50
C GLY A 25 1.69 -3.69 -13.08
N GLY A 26 1.39 -2.49 -12.55
CA GLY A 26 1.97 -1.22 -13.01
C GLY A 26 3.31 -0.84 -12.35
N LEU A 27 3.80 -1.64 -11.40
CA LEU A 27 5.06 -1.38 -10.69
C LEU A 27 6.26 -1.94 -11.46
N THR A 28 7.33 -1.17 -11.49
CA THR A 28 8.64 -1.62 -11.99
C THR A 28 9.20 -2.74 -11.12
N ALA A 29 10.18 -3.49 -11.63
CA ALA A 29 10.83 -4.56 -10.86
C ALA A 29 11.34 -4.05 -9.50
N ARG A 30 12.02 -2.90 -9.50
CA ARG A 30 12.58 -2.30 -8.29
C ARG A 30 11.51 -1.83 -7.29
N GLU A 31 10.41 -1.28 -7.80
CA GLU A 31 9.28 -0.89 -6.94
C GLU A 31 8.59 -2.10 -6.31
N ARG A 32 8.53 -3.24 -7.02
CA ARG A 32 7.99 -4.49 -6.46
C ARG A 32 8.88 -5.03 -5.33
N GLU A 33 10.20 -4.98 -5.49
CA GLU A 33 11.13 -5.38 -4.42
C GLU A 33 10.96 -4.53 -3.16
N VAL A 34 10.90 -3.20 -3.31
CA VAL A 34 10.65 -2.27 -2.20
C VAL A 34 9.29 -2.57 -1.54
N LEU A 35 8.25 -2.81 -2.33
CA LEU A 35 6.91 -3.11 -1.82
C LEU A 35 6.84 -4.49 -1.14
N ALA A 36 7.59 -5.47 -1.62
CA ALA A 36 7.69 -6.79 -1.00
C ALA A 36 8.33 -6.69 0.39
N ALA A 37 9.48 -6.04 0.51
CA ALA A 37 10.16 -5.83 1.79
C ALA A 37 9.31 -5.00 2.76
N LEU A 38 8.58 -3.99 2.26
CA LEU A 38 7.59 -3.25 3.05
C LEU A 38 6.50 -4.18 3.60
N ALA A 39 5.98 -5.10 2.78
CA ALA A 39 4.92 -6.01 3.18
C ALA A 39 5.37 -7.07 4.20
N GLU A 40 6.67 -7.39 4.23
CA GLU A 40 7.31 -8.18 5.28
C GLU A 40 7.48 -7.41 6.59
N GLY A 41 7.21 -6.10 6.60
CA GLY A 41 7.31 -5.25 7.78
C GLY A 41 8.67 -4.57 7.94
N ALA A 42 9.53 -4.57 6.91
CA ALA A 42 10.82 -3.91 6.98
C ALA A 42 10.70 -2.37 7.11
N SER A 43 11.58 -1.79 7.93
CA SER A 43 11.75 -0.34 8.05
C SER A 43 12.44 0.26 6.82
N ASN A 44 12.43 1.58 6.66
CA ASN A 44 13.18 2.24 5.58
C ASN A 44 14.66 1.86 5.58
N ALA A 45 15.29 1.87 6.75
CA ALA A 45 16.68 1.43 6.92
C ALA A 45 16.88 -0.04 6.57
N GLY A 46 15.94 -0.92 6.96
CA GLY A 46 15.99 -2.35 6.60
C GLY A 46 15.88 -2.58 5.10
N ILE A 47 14.93 -1.89 4.43
CA ILE A 47 14.78 -1.94 2.97
C ILE A 47 16.03 -1.38 2.28
N ALA A 48 16.57 -0.26 2.77
CA ALA A 48 17.77 0.37 2.25
C ALA A 48 18.97 -0.58 2.31
N ALA A 49 19.15 -1.28 3.42
CA ALA A 49 20.21 -2.27 3.60
C ALA A 49 20.05 -3.48 2.66
N GLN A 50 18.85 -4.05 2.57
CA GLN A 50 18.57 -5.20 1.69
C GLN A 50 18.80 -4.89 0.22
N LEU A 51 18.42 -3.68 -0.19
CA LEU A 51 18.46 -3.26 -1.58
C LEU A 51 19.75 -2.51 -1.93
N VAL A 52 20.65 -2.27 -0.97
CA VAL A 52 21.91 -1.52 -1.15
C VAL A 52 21.67 -0.13 -1.76
N VAL A 53 20.75 0.62 -1.16
CA VAL A 53 20.39 2.00 -1.55
C VAL A 53 20.29 2.90 -0.33
N SER A 54 20.19 4.22 -0.54
CA SER A 54 19.97 5.14 0.57
C SER A 54 18.51 5.11 1.06
N GLU A 55 18.27 5.43 2.34
CA GLU A 55 16.90 5.58 2.86
C GLU A 55 16.09 6.63 2.08
N ARG A 56 16.75 7.71 1.64
CA ARG A 56 16.15 8.73 0.78
C ARG A 56 15.65 8.14 -0.55
N THR A 57 16.40 7.20 -1.12
CA THR A 57 16.02 6.47 -2.33
C THR A 57 14.80 5.59 -2.06
N VAL A 58 14.75 4.92 -0.90
CA VAL A 58 13.57 4.14 -0.49
C VAL A 58 12.34 5.05 -0.37
N ASP A 59 12.46 6.21 0.27
CA ASP A 59 11.35 7.17 0.38
C ASP A 59 10.86 7.65 -0.99
N ALA A 60 11.77 7.91 -1.94
CA ALA A 60 11.41 8.26 -3.30
C ALA A 60 10.64 7.12 -3.99
N HIS A 61 11.10 5.87 -3.87
CA HIS A 61 10.39 4.70 -4.39
C HIS A 61 9.01 4.53 -3.74
N LEU A 62 8.89 4.67 -2.42
CA LEU A 62 7.61 4.57 -1.71
C LEU A 62 6.62 5.63 -2.15
N ARG A 63 7.07 6.88 -2.36
CA ARG A 63 6.22 7.95 -2.91
C ARG A 63 5.70 7.59 -4.30
N ALA A 64 6.57 7.12 -5.19
CA ALA A 64 6.17 6.69 -6.53
C ALA A 64 5.19 5.51 -6.49
N ILE A 65 5.44 4.52 -5.62
CA ILE A 65 4.55 3.38 -5.40
C ILE A 65 3.17 3.85 -4.92
N PHE A 66 3.10 4.74 -3.93
CA PHE A 66 1.83 5.24 -3.42
C PHE A 66 1.03 5.98 -4.50
N VAL A 67 1.70 6.78 -5.33
CA VAL A 67 1.05 7.44 -6.46
C VAL A 67 0.51 6.41 -7.46
N LYS A 68 1.31 5.40 -7.83
CA LYS A 68 0.89 4.33 -8.75
C LYS A 68 -0.24 3.45 -8.21
N LEU A 69 -0.28 3.24 -6.89
CA LEU A 69 -1.34 2.51 -6.21
C LEU A 69 -2.55 3.39 -5.85
N GLY A 70 -2.57 4.68 -6.23
CA GLY A 70 -3.67 5.60 -5.92
C GLY A 70 -3.85 5.87 -4.42
N LEU A 71 -2.79 5.76 -3.63
CA LEU A 71 -2.80 5.96 -2.18
C LEU A 71 -2.54 7.44 -1.84
N THR A 72 -3.62 8.20 -1.70
CA THR A 72 -3.59 9.62 -1.35
C THR A 72 -3.19 9.85 0.11
N PRO A 73 -2.39 10.90 0.40
CA PRO A 73 -2.20 11.38 1.77
C PRO A 73 -3.53 11.98 2.30
N GLY A 74 -3.86 11.74 3.57
CA GLY A 74 -4.99 12.42 4.24
C GLY A 74 -6.22 11.57 4.55
N GLY A 75 -6.08 10.25 4.74
CA GLY A 75 -7.14 9.42 5.32
C GLY A 75 -6.75 8.84 6.68
N ASP A 76 -7.73 8.26 7.40
CA ASP A 76 -7.56 7.63 8.73
C ASP A 76 -6.65 6.38 8.74
N THR A 77 -6.15 5.94 7.58
CA THR A 77 -5.38 4.70 7.46
C THR A 77 -3.98 4.95 6.92
N ASN A 78 -2.98 4.34 7.58
CA ASN A 78 -1.59 4.41 7.17
C ASN A 78 -1.38 3.82 5.75
N ARG A 79 -0.86 4.64 4.83
CA ARG A 79 -0.62 4.25 3.42
C ARG A 79 0.32 3.05 3.28
N ARG A 80 1.29 2.89 4.19
CA ARG A 80 2.22 1.75 4.17
C ARG A 80 1.49 0.45 4.42
N VAL A 81 0.60 0.43 5.41
CA VAL A 81 -0.22 -0.75 5.75
C VAL A 81 -1.17 -1.08 4.59
N ARG A 82 -1.79 -0.07 3.96
CA ARG A 82 -2.62 -0.29 2.76
C ARG A 82 -1.81 -0.90 1.61
N ALA A 83 -0.64 -0.36 1.32
CA ALA A 83 0.24 -0.88 0.26
C ALA A 83 0.70 -2.32 0.56
N ALA A 84 1.09 -2.62 1.81
CA ALA A 84 1.46 -3.96 2.25
C ALA A 84 0.32 -4.97 2.06
N ARG A 85 -0.91 -4.60 2.45
CA ARG A 85 -2.08 -5.45 2.27
C ARG A 85 -2.35 -5.76 0.79
N ILE A 86 -2.25 -4.75 -0.09
CA ILE A 86 -2.41 -4.94 -1.55
C ILE A 86 -1.37 -5.95 -2.07
N TRP A 87 -0.11 -5.86 -1.61
CA TRP A 87 0.92 -6.82 -2.00
C TRP A 87 0.62 -8.24 -1.53
N LEU A 88 0.22 -8.42 -0.27
CA LEU A 88 -0.10 -9.74 0.29
C LEU A 88 -1.31 -10.37 -0.41
N GLU A 89 -2.33 -9.58 -0.71
CA GLU A 89 -3.49 -10.03 -1.50
C GLU A 89 -3.07 -10.47 -2.90
N HIS A 90 -2.21 -9.70 -3.57
CA HIS A 90 -1.65 -10.07 -4.87
C HIS A 90 -0.80 -11.36 -4.80
N ALA A 91 0.05 -11.51 -3.78
CA ALA A 91 0.89 -12.68 -3.60
C ALA A 91 0.08 -13.96 -3.34
N ARG A 92 -1.06 -13.85 -2.65
CA ARG A 92 -2.00 -14.96 -2.42
C ARG A 92 -2.69 -15.41 -3.71
N GLN A 93 -3.05 -14.47 -4.59
CA GLN A 93 -3.72 -14.77 -5.86
C GLN A 93 -2.80 -15.43 -6.90
N ARG A 94 -1.47 -15.42 -6.68
CA ARG A 94 -0.46 -16.02 -7.57
C ARG A 94 -0.07 -17.45 -7.18
N ARG A 95 -0.66 -17.99 -6.11
CA ARG A 95 -0.52 -19.40 -5.69
C ARG A 95 -1.75 -20.18 -6.13
#